data_AF-B4MEI4-F1
#
_entry.id   AF-B4MEI4-F1
#
_cell.length_a   1.000
_cell.length_b   1.000
_cell.length_c   1.000
_cell.angle_alpha   90.00
_cell.angle_beta   90.00
_cell.angle_gamma   90.00
#
_symmetry.space_group_name_H-M   'P 1'
#
loop_
_entity.id
_entity.type
_entity.pdbx_description
1 polymer ?
#
loop_
_entity_poly.entity_id
_entity_poly.type
_entity_poly.pdbx_seq_one_letter_code
_entity_poly.pdbx_strand_id
1 'polypeptide(L)'
;MAENMRRGRRRRIEPSRIQYGAWDDPRVSLFATVPQEPVGDMLGRLKRLPPGNRDRAKEVDACPLVLAASTSTNRLYREVKYQVQQIADDRNKNYHPIQERERQSALIARMMAEHNRRECAEAMRRKQLHDNSQRLRDLKIEIDRAKTTLSVVKKRNENIRQHGAERADERKEALEHREQVREEKLAEQRALQEKAHNYSEQLVAQIRKLQAERAQQQLTDLEEGRQKRHNDEMAHANDLQQAVEERHKKRIELKQMLDEFSALQRSIREANPDKPDKLDVIVMEALGPVTGSFIKKELQRRLDDIERRRLISDGLGQELSEIRGKKDARDNMLADILICERQAREKKRAHQDIQKRHNQKLQVAKDLINQRKEQQFYREKDEALAKTIKTDATSFMQRQYQQASEKEAASHAISAKTYDGIAADIVNNARVRAAAVEEERMIKQALHDMELDMERRIDEERMRVLHAQTRDIIDEVRPCKLNHVERLTFNLPACGINSEDTHTH
;
A
#
# COMPACT_ATOMS: atom_id res chain seq x y z
N MET A 1 8.12 -40.06 -4.64
CA MET A 1 9.09 -39.31 -5.46
C MET A 1 10.09 -38.69 -4.52
N ALA A 2 11.30 -39.25 -4.48
CA ALA A 2 12.36 -38.89 -3.55
C ALA A 2 13.48 -38.20 -4.33
N GLU A 3 13.68 -36.90 -4.12
CA GLU A 3 14.83 -36.18 -4.68
C GLU A 3 15.91 -36.00 -3.63
N ASN A 4 16.93 -36.85 -3.78
CA ASN A 4 18.21 -36.81 -3.11
C ASN A 4 18.98 -35.53 -3.46
N MET A 5 18.88 -34.46 -2.66
CA MET A 5 19.85 -33.37 -2.70
C MET A 5 21.15 -33.78 -2.00
N ARG A 6 21.97 -34.56 -2.71
CA ARG A 6 23.41 -34.72 -2.42
C ARG A 6 24.08 -33.35 -2.55
N ARG A 7 24.43 -32.73 -1.42
CA ARG A 7 25.32 -31.58 -1.36
C ARG A 7 26.68 -31.98 -1.93
N GLY A 8 26.91 -31.65 -3.20
CA GLY A 8 28.22 -31.74 -3.83
C GLY A 8 29.22 -30.89 -3.06
N ARG A 9 30.17 -31.54 -2.38
CA ARG A 9 31.42 -30.90 -1.95
C ARG A 9 32.10 -30.37 -3.20
N ARG A 10 32.06 -29.05 -3.42
CA ARG A 10 32.96 -28.38 -4.36
C ARG A 10 34.39 -28.57 -3.82
N ARG A 11 35.05 -29.65 -4.23
CA ARG A 11 36.52 -29.72 -4.17
C ARG A 11 37.02 -28.56 -5.04
N ARG A 12 37.80 -27.66 -4.45
CA ARG A 12 38.56 -26.67 -5.22
C ARG A 12 39.46 -27.47 -6.15
N ILE A 13 39.16 -27.42 -7.44
CA ILE A 13 40.11 -27.85 -8.47
C ILE A 13 41.20 -26.78 -8.42
N GLU A 14 42.32 -27.11 -7.80
CA GLU A 14 43.54 -26.35 -8.03
C GLU A 14 43.83 -26.40 -9.53
N PRO A 15 44.10 -25.27 -10.19
CA PRO A 15 44.44 -25.30 -11.60
C PRO A 15 45.69 -26.19 -11.77
N SER A 16 45.65 -27.09 -12.75
CA SER A 16 46.81 -27.89 -13.14
C SER A 16 47.99 -26.95 -13.36
N ARG A 17 49.07 -27.17 -12.62
CA ARG A 17 50.34 -26.45 -12.77
C ARG A 17 50.81 -26.67 -14.20
N ILE A 18 50.57 -25.69 -15.06
CA ILE A 18 51.07 -25.73 -16.44
C ILE A 18 52.57 -25.51 -16.36
N GLN A 19 53.34 -26.59 -16.52
CA GLN A 19 54.77 -26.51 -16.76
C GLN A 19 54.98 -25.96 -18.18
N TYR A 20 55.24 -24.66 -18.27
CA TYR A 20 55.91 -24.10 -19.43
C TYR A 20 57.42 -24.25 -19.21
N GLY A 21 58.10 -24.86 -20.18
CA GLY A 21 59.45 -25.40 -20.05
C GLY A 21 60.57 -24.41 -19.69
N ALA A 22 61.75 -24.98 -19.48
CA ALA A 22 63.10 -24.39 -19.53
C ALA A 22 63.43 -23.14 -18.67
N TRP A 23 62.58 -22.68 -17.75
CA TRP A 23 62.87 -21.49 -16.92
C TRP A 23 62.97 -21.74 -15.41
N ASP A 24 62.77 -22.99 -14.94
CA ASP A 24 62.67 -23.33 -13.51
C ASP A 24 63.80 -24.24 -12.98
N ASP A 25 64.99 -24.21 -13.59
CA ASP A 25 66.19 -24.86 -13.04
C ASP A 25 67.19 -23.82 -12.50
N PRO A 26 67.38 -23.68 -11.17
CA PRO A 26 68.21 -22.62 -10.57
C PRO A 26 69.73 -22.84 -10.78
N ARG A 27 70.12 -23.78 -11.64
CA ARG A 27 71.52 -24.08 -11.96
C ARG A 27 71.92 -23.81 -13.41
N VAL A 28 71.04 -23.27 -14.25
CA VAL A 28 71.38 -22.94 -15.65
C VAL A 28 70.93 -21.51 -15.96
N SER A 29 71.88 -20.59 -15.95
CA SER A 29 71.68 -19.19 -16.35
C SER A 29 71.63 -19.06 -17.87
N LEU A 30 70.55 -18.49 -18.39
CA LEU A 30 70.38 -18.04 -19.78
C LEU A 30 71.25 -16.81 -20.15
N PHE A 31 72.16 -16.39 -19.27
CA PHE A 31 73.16 -15.35 -19.52
C PHE A 31 74.60 -15.88 -19.42
N ALA A 32 74.89 -17.03 -20.01
CA ALA A 32 76.26 -17.33 -20.43
C ALA A 32 76.61 -16.55 -21.70
N THR A 33 76.36 -15.25 -21.74
CA THR A 33 77.14 -14.35 -22.58
C THR A 33 78.47 -14.21 -21.86
N VAL A 34 79.49 -14.91 -22.37
CA VAL A 34 80.88 -14.58 -22.07
C VAL A 34 80.98 -13.06 -22.19
N PRO A 35 81.35 -12.33 -21.12
CA PRO A 35 81.62 -10.92 -21.27
C PRO A 35 82.82 -10.85 -22.21
N GLN A 36 82.62 -10.39 -23.44
CA GLN A 36 83.72 -9.79 -24.18
C GLN A 36 84.12 -8.58 -23.35
N GLU A 37 85.18 -8.75 -22.55
CA GLU A 37 85.84 -7.61 -21.93
C GLU A 37 86.16 -6.61 -23.04
N PRO A 38 85.88 -5.31 -22.86
CA PRO A 38 86.46 -4.34 -23.76
C PRO A 38 87.96 -4.52 -23.67
N VAL A 39 88.64 -4.74 -24.80
CA VAL A 39 90.10 -4.80 -24.86
C VAL A 39 90.62 -3.50 -24.27
N GLY A 40 91.05 -3.56 -23.01
CA GLY A 40 91.61 -2.42 -22.32
C GLY A 40 92.85 -1.96 -23.06
N ASP A 41 93.04 -0.64 -23.14
CA ASP A 41 94.18 0.01 -23.78
C ASP A 41 95.50 -0.72 -23.45
N MET A 42 96.01 -1.49 -24.43
CA MET A 42 97.19 -2.35 -24.26
C MET A 42 98.47 -1.54 -24.05
N LEU A 43 98.42 -0.21 -24.25
CA LEU A 43 99.50 0.72 -23.92
C LEU A 43 99.66 0.95 -22.41
N GLY A 44 98.62 0.72 -21.61
CA GLY A 44 98.67 0.85 -20.14
C GLY A 44 99.44 -0.27 -19.44
N ARG A 45 99.72 -1.38 -20.13
CA ARG A 45 100.49 -2.53 -19.62
C ARG A 45 102.00 -2.40 -19.87
N LEU A 46 102.44 -1.41 -20.64
CA LEU A 46 103.86 -1.09 -20.77
C LEU A 46 104.31 -0.37 -19.50
N LYS A 47 105.18 -1.03 -18.74
CA LYS A 47 105.83 -0.51 -17.53
C LYS A 47 106.42 0.87 -17.86
N ARG A 48 105.98 1.93 -17.15
CA ARG A 48 106.61 3.25 -17.26
C ARG A 48 108.09 3.09 -16.89
N LEU A 49 108.99 3.48 -17.80
CA LEU A 49 110.39 3.67 -17.46
C LEU A 49 110.48 4.68 -16.30
N PRO A 50 111.19 4.36 -15.21
CA PRO A 50 111.27 5.25 -14.07
C PRO A 50 111.92 6.59 -14.45
N PRO A 51 111.52 7.70 -13.81
CA PRO A 51 112.03 9.02 -14.13
C PRO A 51 113.49 9.14 -13.66
N GLY A 52 114.41 9.19 -14.62
CA GLY A 52 115.69 9.91 -14.59
C GLY A 52 116.64 9.72 -13.40
N ASN A 53 117.73 8.99 -13.65
CA ASN A 53 119.07 9.58 -13.55
C ASN A 53 119.62 9.69 -14.98
N ARG A 54 119.18 10.72 -15.70
CA ARG A 54 119.83 11.13 -16.96
C ARG A 54 120.97 12.06 -16.57
N ASP A 55 122.18 11.52 -16.51
CA ASP A 55 123.40 12.32 -16.55
C ASP A 55 123.44 13.05 -17.89
N ARG A 56 122.88 14.28 -17.92
CA ARG A 56 122.94 15.21 -19.06
C ARG A 56 124.38 15.57 -19.48
N ALA A 57 125.40 15.13 -18.74
CA ALA A 57 126.80 15.32 -19.06
C ALA A 57 127.38 14.23 -20.00
N LYS A 58 126.67 13.13 -20.29
CA LYS A 58 127.19 12.03 -21.14
C LYS A 58 126.43 11.75 -22.43
N GLU A 59 125.35 12.50 -22.73
CA GLU A 59 124.59 12.38 -23.98
C GLU A 59 124.84 13.52 -24.99
N VAL A 60 125.79 14.42 -24.70
CA VAL A 60 126.22 15.48 -25.65
C VAL A 60 127.21 14.94 -26.69
N ASP A 61 127.83 13.77 -26.45
CA ASP A 61 128.85 13.20 -27.34
C ASP A 61 128.33 12.13 -28.33
N ALA A 62 127.02 11.92 -28.42
CA ALA A 62 126.44 10.84 -29.24
C ALA A 62 125.58 11.33 -30.42
N CYS A 63 125.85 12.51 -30.98
CA CYS A 63 125.23 12.95 -32.23
C CYS A 63 126.31 13.36 -33.26
N PRO A 64 126.65 12.49 -34.23
CA PRO A 64 127.79 12.69 -35.14
C PRO A 64 127.54 13.72 -36.26
N LEU A 65 126.59 14.64 -36.08
CA LEU A 65 126.25 15.69 -37.05
C LEU A 65 126.26 17.11 -36.45
N VAL A 66 126.69 17.27 -35.20
CA VAL A 66 126.89 18.58 -34.55
C VAL A 66 128.32 19.11 -34.73
N LEU A 67 129.25 18.28 -35.25
CA LEU A 67 130.67 18.61 -35.41
C LEU A 67 131.09 18.91 -36.87
N ALA A 68 130.20 19.50 -37.68
CA ALA A 68 130.57 20.01 -39.01
C ALA A 68 130.35 21.53 -39.11
N ALA A 69 131.43 22.27 -39.37
CA ALA A 69 131.42 23.72 -39.49
C ALA A 69 130.83 24.17 -40.84
N SER A 70 129.56 24.57 -40.84
CA SER A 70 128.94 25.33 -41.93
C SER A 70 127.77 26.14 -41.37
N THR A 71 127.91 27.46 -41.34
CA THR A 71 127.04 28.41 -40.66
C THR A 71 125.72 28.68 -41.39
N SER A 72 125.58 28.30 -42.66
CA SER A 72 124.40 28.62 -43.47
C SER A 72 123.25 27.61 -43.34
N THR A 73 123.53 26.31 -43.20
CA THR A 73 122.51 25.25 -43.07
C THR A 73 121.91 25.19 -41.65
N ASN A 74 122.67 25.65 -40.65
CA ASN A 74 122.27 25.63 -39.25
C ASN A 74 121.10 26.60 -38.95
N ARG A 75 120.99 27.72 -39.70
CA ARG A 75 119.91 28.70 -39.50
C ARG A 75 118.57 28.18 -40.00
N LEU A 76 118.52 27.64 -41.21
CA LEU A 76 117.29 27.10 -41.81
C LEU A 76 116.78 25.89 -41.02
N TYR A 77 117.69 25.02 -40.57
CA TYR A 77 117.33 23.87 -39.74
C TYR A 77 116.77 24.28 -38.38
N ARG A 78 117.33 25.33 -37.75
CA ARG A 78 116.80 25.89 -36.49
C ARG A 78 115.42 26.49 -36.67
N GLU A 79 115.18 27.23 -37.75
CA GLU A 79 113.85 27.82 -38.04
C GLU A 79 112.79 26.75 -38.31
N VAL A 80 113.08 25.76 -39.18
CA VAL A 80 112.15 24.67 -39.46
C VAL A 80 111.90 23.83 -38.20
N LYS A 81 112.95 23.54 -37.42
CA LYS A 81 112.80 22.86 -36.13
C LYS A 81 111.93 23.67 -35.17
N TYR A 82 112.07 24.99 -35.13
CA TYR A 82 111.28 25.85 -34.27
C TYR A 82 109.81 25.91 -34.71
N GLN A 83 109.54 25.97 -36.00
CA GLN A 83 108.17 25.95 -36.55
C GLN A 83 107.49 24.59 -36.34
N VAL A 84 108.21 23.48 -36.57
CA VAL A 84 107.70 22.14 -36.28
C VAL A 84 107.46 21.96 -34.78
N GLN A 85 108.34 22.47 -33.93
CA GLN A 85 108.15 22.45 -32.49
C GLN A 85 106.95 23.30 -32.07
N GLN A 86 106.74 24.49 -32.64
CA GLN A 86 105.55 25.31 -32.37
C GLN A 86 104.26 24.60 -32.79
N ILE A 87 104.21 23.99 -33.98
CA ILE A 87 103.03 23.27 -34.45
C ILE A 87 102.76 22.02 -33.59
N ALA A 88 103.81 21.32 -33.15
CA ALA A 88 103.69 20.19 -32.24
C ALA A 88 103.20 20.64 -30.86
N ASP A 89 103.75 21.73 -30.31
CA ASP A 89 103.37 22.28 -29.01
C ASP A 89 101.94 22.84 -29.04
N ASP A 90 101.52 23.49 -30.13
CA ASP A 90 100.15 24.00 -30.29
C ASP A 90 99.12 22.88 -30.48
N ARG A 91 99.50 21.78 -31.17
CA ARG A 91 98.68 20.56 -31.22
C ARG A 91 98.57 19.90 -29.85
N ASN A 92 99.66 19.84 -29.07
CA ASN A 92 99.64 19.24 -27.74
C ASN A 92 98.81 20.06 -26.74
N LYS A 93 98.90 21.39 -26.77
CA LYS A 93 98.12 22.28 -25.89
C LYS A 93 96.61 22.13 -26.06
N ASN A 94 96.14 21.85 -27.28
CA ASN A 94 94.71 21.72 -27.59
C ASN A 94 94.15 20.28 -27.45
N TYR A 95 95.00 19.26 -27.36
CA TYR A 95 94.55 17.85 -27.26
C TYR A 95 94.21 17.43 -25.81
N HIS A 96 94.83 18.07 -24.81
CA HIS A 96 94.69 17.69 -23.40
C HIS A 96 93.32 17.99 -22.74
N PRO A 97 92.59 19.09 -23.05
CA PRO A 97 91.32 19.39 -22.38
C PRO A 97 90.18 18.43 -22.73
N ILE A 98 90.14 17.94 -23.98
CA ILE A 98 89.07 17.05 -24.46
C ILE A 98 89.24 15.65 -23.86
N GLN A 99 90.47 15.12 -23.84
CA GLN A 99 90.76 13.83 -23.22
C GLN A 99 90.60 13.83 -21.70
N GLU A 100 90.93 14.94 -21.03
CA GLU A 100 90.67 15.07 -19.59
C GLU A 100 89.18 15.12 -19.27
N ARG A 101 88.36 15.82 -20.07
CA ARG A 101 86.90 15.81 -19.93
C ARG A 101 86.29 14.43 -20.20
N GLU A 102 86.76 13.71 -21.21
CA GLU A 102 86.32 12.34 -21.50
C GLU A 102 86.73 11.35 -20.40
N ARG A 103 87.93 11.51 -19.82
CA ARG A 103 88.37 10.70 -18.67
C ARG A 103 87.56 11.01 -17.42
N GLN A 104 87.27 12.28 -17.15
CA GLN A 104 86.43 12.70 -16.02
C GLN A 104 84.99 12.23 -16.19
N SER A 105 84.41 12.33 -17.39
CA SER A 105 83.05 11.86 -17.66
C SER A 105 82.95 10.33 -17.57
N ALA A 106 83.95 9.59 -18.07
CA ALA A 106 84.03 8.14 -17.91
C ALA A 106 84.19 7.73 -16.44
N LEU A 107 84.96 8.47 -15.65
CA LEU A 107 85.12 8.24 -14.21
C LEU A 107 83.81 8.50 -13.44
N ILE A 108 83.10 9.60 -13.76
CA ILE A 108 81.78 9.91 -13.18
C ILE A 108 80.76 8.84 -13.57
N ALA A 109 80.71 8.43 -14.84
CA ALA A 109 79.82 7.38 -15.31
C ALA A 109 80.08 6.05 -14.61
N ARG A 110 81.36 5.70 -14.38
CA ARG A 110 81.74 4.51 -13.61
C ARG A 110 81.31 4.60 -12.15
N MET A 111 81.53 5.74 -11.48
CA MET A 111 81.07 5.94 -10.11
C MET A 111 79.54 5.87 -9.99
N MET A 112 78.80 6.46 -10.93
CA MET A 112 77.34 6.36 -10.97
C MET A 112 76.86 4.93 -11.23
N ALA A 113 77.52 4.19 -12.13
CA ALA A 113 77.20 2.79 -12.38
C ALA A 113 77.48 1.92 -11.14
N GLU A 114 78.57 2.16 -10.42
CA GLU A 114 78.88 1.46 -9.17
C GLU A 114 77.87 1.80 -8.07
N HIS A 115 77.45 3.07 -7.94
CA HIS A 115 76.41 3.49 -7.01
C HIS A 115 75.07 2.83 -7.31
N ASN A 116 74.60 2.89 -8.56
CA ASN A 116 73.35 2.28 -9.00
C ASN A 116 73.36 0.76 -8.81
N ARG A 117 74.51 0.11 -9.04
CA ARG A 117 74.67 -1.33 -8.77
C ARG A 117 74.54 -1.64 -7.27
N ARG A 118 75.11 -0.81 -6.40
CA ARG A 118 74.97 -0.97 -4.94
C ARG A 118 73.53 -0.78 -4.50
N GLU A 119 72.85 0.28 -4.97
CA GLU A 119 71.44 0.52 -4.65
C GLU A 119 70.53 -0.61 -5.13
N CYS A 120 70.72 -1.08 -6.37
CA CYS A 120 69.97 -2.22 -6.90
C CYS A 120 70.25 -3.50 -6.09
N ALA A 121 71.50 -3.76 -5.72
CA ALA A 121 71.84 -4.91 -4.89
C ALA A 121 71.20 -4.83 -3.50
N GLU A 122 71.19 -3.65 -2.87
CA GLU A 122 70.51 -3.42 -1.60
C GLU A 122 68.99 -3.55 -1.71
N ALA A 123 68.37 -3.00 -2.76
CA ALA A 123 66.94 -3.14 -3.02
C ALA A 123 66.55 -4.60 -3.24
N MET A 124 67.36 -5.37 -3.99
CA MET A 124 67.17 -6.80 -4.16
C MET A 124 67.34 -7.56 -2.84
N ARG A 125 68.35 -7.24 -2.03
CA ARG A 125 68.52 -7.83 -0.69
C ARG A 125 67.32 -7.53 0.22
N ARG A 126 66.82 -6.29 0.24
CA ARG A 126 65.62 -5.92 1.01
C ARG A 126 64.39 -6.69 0.55
N LYS A 127 64.20 -6.83 -0.77
CA LYS A 127 63.11 -7.61 -1.35
C LYS A 127 63.23 -9.10 -0.99
N GLN A 128 64.42 -9.69 -1.12
CA GLN A 128 64.67 -11.08 -0.73
C GLN A 128 64.45 -11.30 0.78
N LEU A 129 64.85 -10.37 1.64
CA LEU A 129 64.57 -10.45 3.07
C LEU A 129 63.07 -10.39 3.37
N HIS A 130 62.33 -9.52 2.66
CA HIS A 130 60.87 -9.44 2.75
C HIS A 130 60.21 -10.75 2.29
N ASP A 131 60.67 -11.32 1.18
CA ASP A 131 60.08 -12.51 0.58
C ASP A 131 60.44 -13.78 1.35
N ASN A 132 61.64 -13.87 1.93
CA ASN A 132 62.14 -15.06 2.62
C ASN A 132 61.81 -15.10 4.12
N SER A 133 61.63 -13.95 4.79
CA SER A 133 61.29 -13.89 6.21
C SER A 133 59.82 -14.24 6.48
N GLN A 134 59.60 -15.33 7.24
CA GLN A 134 58.24 -15.73 7.67
C GLN A 134 57.52 -14.62 8.45
N ARG A 135 58.22 -13.95 9.37
CA ARG A 135 57.65 -12.88 10.21
C ARG A 135 57.16 -11.68 9.37
N LEU A 136 57.89 -11.31 8.31
CA LEU A 136 57.47 -10.22 7.43
C LEU A 136 56.30 -10.62 6.52
N ARG A 137 56.22 -11.90 6.10
CA ARG A 137 55.06 -12.43 5.38
C ARG A 137 53.81 -12.42 6.27
N ASP A 138 53.92 -12.86 7.51
CA ASP A 138 52.80 -12.90 8.46
C ASP A 138 52.30 -11.48 8.77
N LEU A 139 53.21 -10.53 9.01
CA LEU A 139 52.85 -9.11 9.19
C LEU A 139 52.19 -8.50 7.95
N LYS A 140 52.64 -8.85 6.74
CA LYS A 140 51.99 -8.39 5.50
C LYS A 140 50.57 -8.94 5.38
N ILE A 141 50.37 -10.22 5.70
CA ILE A 141 49.04 -10.83 5.73
C ILE A 141 48.15 -10.16 6.79
N GLU A 142 48.67 -9.83 7.97
CA GLU A 142 47.94 -9.08 9.00
C GLU A 142 47.56 -7.67 8.54
N ILE A 143 48.46 -6.94 7.88
CA ILE A 143 48.18 -5.63 7.30
C ILE A 143 47.10 -5.74 6.23
N ASP A 144 47.16 -6.74 5.35
CA ASP A 144 46.17 -6.93 4.29
C ASP A 144 44.82 -7.35 4.87
N ARG A 145 44.81 -8.16 5.93
CA ARG A 145 43.60 -8.46 6.73
C ARG A 145 43.05 -7.17 7.35
N ALA A 146 43.87 -6.35 7.99
CA ALA A 146 43.42 -5.10 8.59
C ALA A 146 42.85 -4.12 7.54
N LYS A 147 43.50 -3.99 6.37
CA LYS A 147 43.02 -3.18 5.25
C LYS A 147 41.69 -3.68 4.70
N THR A 148 41.53 -4.99 4.55
CA THR A 148 40.27 -5.59 4.08
C THR A 148 39.15 -5.43 5.11
N THR A 149 39.43 -5.65 6.40
CA THR A 149 38.47 -5.38 7.49
C THR A 149 38.05 -3.91 7.49
N LEU A 150 38.99 -2.97 7.36
CA LEU A 150 38.67 -1.54 7.27
C LEU A 150 37.80 -1.22 6.04
N SER A 151 38.11 -1.81 4.89
CA SER A 151 37.30 -1.65 3.67
C SER A 151 35.87 -2.18 3.85
N VAL A 152 35.71 -3.33 4.49
CA VAL A 152 34.39 -3.90 4.80
C VAL A 152 33.62 -3.01 5.78
N VAL A 153 34.28 -2.50 6.84
CA VAL A 153 33.66 -1.58 7.80
C VAL A 153 33.23 -0.28 7.13
N LYS A 154 34.06 0.29 6.26
CA LYS A 154 33.70 1.48 5.47
C LYS A 154 32.48 1.22 4.60
N LYS A 155 32.44 0.10 3.85
CA LYS A 155 31.28 -0.29 3.04
C LYS A 155 30.02 -0.52 3.89
N ARG A 156 30.15 -1.15 5.06
CA ARG A 156 29.02 -1.34 5.98
C ARG A 156 28.46 0.00 6.44
N ASN A 157 29.32 0.94 6.83
CA ASN A 157 28.89 2.27 7.27
C ASN A 157 28.23 3.06 6.12
N GLU A 158 28.75 2.94 4.91
CA GLU A 158 28.15 3.53 3.71
C GLU A 158 26.75 2.97 3.45
N ASN A 159 26.58 1.64 3.47
CA ASN A 159 25.28 1.01 3.30
C ASN A 159 24.28 1.41 4.40
N ILE A 160 24.74 1.59 5.65
CA ILE A 160 23.88 2.07 6.74
C ILE A 160 23.42 3.50 6.47
N ARG A 161 24.29 4.37 5.94
CA ARG A 161 23.92 5.74 5.56
C ARG A 161 22.94 5.76 4.39
N GLN A 162 23.19 4.96 3.35
CA GLN A 162 22.31 4.85 2.18
C GLN A 162 20.92 4.33 2.59
N HIS A 163 20.84 3.23 3.32
CA HIS A 163 19.56 2.74 3.85
C HIS A 163 18.88 3.71 4.82
N GLY A 164 19.65 4.51 5.56
CA GLY A 164 19.12 5.57 6.40
C GLY A 164 18.45 6.68 5.58
N ALA A 165 19.08 7.08 4.47
CA ALA A 165 18.53 8.07 3.54
C ALA A 165 17.29 7.54 2.81
N GLU A 166 17.36 6.32 2.25
CA GLU A 166 16.22 5.66 1.59
C GLU A 166 14.98 5.61 2.51
N ARG A 167 15.14 5.22 3.78
CA ARG A 167 14.01 5.21 4.73
C ARG A 167 13.50 6.61 5.07
N ALA A 168 14.35 7.62 5.05
CA ALA A 168 13.92 9.00 5.30
C ALA A 168 13.08 9.51 4.13
N ASP A 169 13.48 9.20 2.90
CA ASP A 169 12.76 9.52 1.68
C ASP A 169 11.43 8.76 1.61
N GLU A 170 11.42 7.45 1.85
CA GLU A 170 10.18 6.64 1.94
C GLU A 170 9.19 7.18 2.98
N ARG A 171 9.70 7.66 4.13
CA ARG A 171 8.85 8.29 5.15
C ARG A 171 8.28 9.62 4.68
N LYS A 172 9.06 10.40 3.95
CA LYS A 172 8.61 11.68 3.40
C LYS A 172 7.52 11.46 2.35
N GLU A 173 7.72 10.54 1.41
CA GLU A 173 6.72 10.14 0.42
C GLU A 173 5.44 9.62 1.07
N ALA A 174 5.56 8.79 2.13
CA ALA A 174 4.40 8.30 2.86
C ALA A 174 3.63 9.40 3.60
N LEU A 175 4.32 10.43 4.10
CA LEU A 175 3.69 11.61 4.72
C LEU A 175 2.98 12.46 3.66
N GLU A 176 3.62 12.73 2.53
CA GLU A 176 3.02 13.48 1.41
C GLU A 176 1.76 12.77 0.88
N HIS A 177 1.82 11.45 0.67
CA HIS A 177 0.66 10.67 0.27
C HIS A 177 -0.46 10.69 1.33
N ARG A 178 -0.10 10.69 2.63
CA ARG A 178 -1.09 10.78 3.70
C ARG A 178 -1.77 12.17 3.74
N GLU A 179 -1.03 13.23 3.44
CA GLU A 179 -1.57 14.58 3.34
C GLU A 179 -2.50 14.71 2.13
N GLN A 180 -2.11 14.20 0.96
CA GLN A 180 -2.96 14.17 -0.24
C GLN A 180 -4.28 13.43 0.01
N VAL A 181 -4.23 12.22 0.59
CA VAL A 181 -5.45 11.47 0.94
C VAL A 181 -6.32 12.23 1.95
N ARG A 182 -5.72 13.01 2.85
CA ARG A 182 -6.46 13.83 3.81
C ARG A 182 -7.17 14.99 3.11
N GLU A 183 -6.50 15.65 2.17
CA GLU A 183 -7.08 16.72 1.35
C GLU A 183 -8.22 16.21 0.47
N GLU A 184 -8.04 15.05 -0.19
CA GLU A 184 -9.08 14.39 -0.99
C GLU A 184 -10.31 14.07 -0.14
N LYS A 185 -10.13 13.48 1.05
CA LYS A 185 -11.25 13.20 1.97
C LYS A 185 -11.98 14.46 2.44
N LEU A 186 -11.26 15.54 2.70
CA LEU A 186 -11.87 16.82 3.08
C LEU A 186 -12.64 17.43 1.89
N ALA A 187 -12.12 17.30 0.67
CA ALA A 187 -12.80 17.74 -0.54
C ALA A 187 -14.08 16.92 -0.79
N GLU A 188 -14.04 15.59 -0.65
CA GLU A 188 -15.22 14.72 -0.74
C GLU A 188 -16.28 15.07 0.31
N GLN A 189 -15.87 15.34 1.55
CA GLN A 189 -16.80 15.75 2.62
C GLN A 189 -17.47 17.10 2.30
N ARG A 190 -16.71 18.08 1.80
CA ARG A 190 -17.28 19.37 1.35
C ARG A 190 -18.25 19.17 0.19
N ALA A 191 -17.89 18.37 -0.80
CA ALA A 191 -18.77 18.07 -1.93
C ALA A 191 -20.07 17.37 -1.50
N LEU A 192 -20.01 16.47 -0.51
CA LEU A 192 -21.21 15.84 0.07
C LEU A 192 -22.08 16.85 0.84
N GLN A 193 -21.47 17.74 1.61
CA GLN A 193 -22.19 18.82 2.30
C GLN A 193 -22.86 19.77 1.33
N GLU A 194 -22.17 20.20 0.26
CA GLU A 194 -22.73 21.03 -0.80
C GLU A 194 -23.87 20.33 -1.54
N LYS A 195 -23.72 19.04 -1.88
CA LYS A 195 -24.79 18.24 -2.49
C LYS A 195 -26.02 18.14 -1.59
N ALA A 196 -25.83 17.88 -0.29
CA ALA A 196 -26.91 17.81 0.68
C ALA A 196 -27.60 19.17 0.84
N HIS A 197 -26.83 20.26 0.90
CA HIS A 197 -27.37 21.61 0.97
C HIS A 197 -28.19 21.96 -0.27
N ASN A 198 -27.63 21.75 -1.47
CA ASN A 198 -28.34 21.99 -2.74
C ASN A 198 -29.62 21.16 -2.84
N TYR A 199 -29.59 19.90 -2.40
CA TYR A 199 -30.79 19.05 -2.37
C TYR A 199 -31.84 19.59 -1.39
N SER A 200 -31.42 20.08 -0.21
CA SER A 200 -32.33 20.72 0.75
C SER A 200 -32.97 22.00 0.20
N GLU A 201 -32.21 22.82 -0.51
CA GLU A 201 -32.74 24.03 -1.16
C GLU A 201 -33.73 23.68 -2.28
N GLN A 202 -33.43 22.66 -3.08
CA GLN A 202 -34.33 22.15 -4.11
C GLN A 202 -35.64 21.63 -3.51
N LEU A 203 -35.58 20.90 -2.39
CA LEU A 203 -36.77 20.44 -1.67
C LEU A 203 -37.61 21.62 -1.16
N VAL A 204 -36.98 22.61 -0.54
CA VAL A 204 -37.68 23.83 -0.08
C VAL A 204 -38.33 24.56 -1.27
N ALA A 205 -37.63 24.66 -2.41
CA ALA A 205 -38.19 25.25 -3.61
C ALA A 205 -39.38 24.45 -4.17
N GLN A 206 -39.33 23.12 -4.16
CA GLN A 206 -40.45 22.27 -4.56
C GLN A 206 -41.65 22.42 -3.61
N ILE A 207 -41.43 22.47 -2.30
CA ILE A 207 -42.48 22.72 -1.31
C ILE A 207 -43.14 24.08 -1.56
N ARG A 208 -42.35 25.14 -1.80
CA ARG A 208 -42.88 26.47 -2.13
C ARG A 208 -43.69 26.47 -3.43
N LYS A 209 -43.23 25.78 -4.47
CA LYS A 209 -44.01 25.61 -5.72
C LYS A 209 -45.34 24.91 -5.48
N LEU A 210 -45.35 23.79 -4.76
CA LEU A 210 -46.57 23.06 -4.41
C LEU A 210 -47.53 23.89 -3.56
N GLN A 211 -47.01 24.69 -2.62
CA GLN A 211 -47.84 25.62 -1.83
C GLN A 211 -48.48 26.71 -2.71
N ALA A 212 -47.73 27.26 -3.66
CA ALA A 212 -48.25 28.24 -4.61
C ALA A 212 -49.32 27.63 -5.54
N GLU A 213 -49.09 26.42 -6.05
CA GLU A 213 -50.06 25.68 -6.86
C GLU A 213 -51.35 25.38 -6.09
N ARG A 214 -51.24 24.93 -4.83
CA ARG A 214 -52.42 24.74 -3.96
C ARG A 214 -53.19 26.04 -3.70
N ALA A 215 -52.47 27.15 -3.48
CA ALA A 215 -53.11 28.44 -3.27
C ALA A 215 -53.85 28.92 -4.54
N GLN A 216 -53.27 28.69 -5.73
CA GLN A 216 -53.93 28.96 -7.00
C GLN A 216 -55.16 28.07 -7.20
N GLN A 217 -55.06 26.77 -6.93
CA GLN A 217 -56.19 25.84 -6.99
C GLN A 217 -57.34 26.26 -6.05
N GLN A 218 -57.02 26.67 -4.82
CA GLN A 218 -58.03 27.18 -3.89
C GLN A 218 -58.72 28.45 -4.40
N LEU A 219 -57.98 29.36 -5.05
CA LEU A 219 -58.56 30.55 -5.67
C LEU A 219 -59.49 30.18 -6.83
N THR A 220 -59.07 29.27 -7.71
CA THR A 220 -59.91 28.82 -8.83
C THR A 220 -61.15 28.10 -8.35
N ASP A 221 -61.04 27.22 -7.33
CA ASP A 221 -62.17 26.50 -6.75
C ASP A 221 -63.19 27.47 -6.11
N LEU A 222 -62.69 28.53 -5.46
CA LEU A 222 -63.54 29.58 -4.89
C LEU A 222 -64.25 30.40 -5.97
N GLU A 223 -63.56 30.74 -7.07
CA GLU A 223 -64.14 31.45 -8.22
C GLU A 223 -65.20 30.59 -8.93
N GLU A 224 -64.90 29.33 -9.23
CA GLU A 224 -65.87 28.38 -9.78
C GLU A 224 -67.06 28.18 -8.84
N GLY A 225 -66.82 28.06 -7.53
CA GLY A 225 -67.86 27.94 -6.52
C GLY A 225 -68.73 29.20 -6.38
N ARG A 226 -68.22 30.39 -6.72
CA ARG A 226 -69.01 31.63 -6.81
C ARG A 226 -69.83 31.66 -8.11
N GLN A 227 -69.23 31.29 -9.23
CA GLN A 227 -69.95 31.21 -10.52
C GLN A 227 -71.07 30.17 -10.49
N LYS A 228 -70.84 28.98 -9.94
CA LYS A 228 -71.87 27.95 -9.79
C LYS A 228 -73.06 28.45 -8.97
N ARG A 229 -72.81 29.09 -7.82
CA ARG A 229 -73.86 29.70 -7.00
C ARG A 229 -74.65 30.78 -7.74
N HIS A 230 -73.97 31.66 -8.47
CA HIS A 230 -74.65 32.66 -9.29
C HIS A 230 -75.52 32.00 -10.38
N ASN A 231 -75.02 30.96 -11.04
CA ASN A 231 -75.77 30.25 -12.07
C ASN A 231 -77.00 29.55 -11.48
N ASP A 232 -76.87 28.94 -10.29
CA ASP A 232 -77.98 28.29 -9.58
C ASP A 232 -79.04 29.32 -9.14
N GLU A 233 -78.62 30.48 -8.65
CA GLU A 233 -79.52 31.59 -8.31
C GLU A 233 -80.28 32.12 -9.54
N MET A 234 -79.60 32.27 -10.68
CA MET A 234 -80.21 32.68 -11.94
C MET A 234 -81.16 31.62 -12.49
N ALA A 235 -80.79 30.34 -12.41
CA ALA A 235 -81.66 29.23 -12.79
C ALA A 235 -82.92 29.21 -11.93
N HIS A 236 -82.80 29.34 -10.62
CA HIS A 236 -83.94 29.40 -9.70
C HIS A 236 -84.84 30.63 -9.95
N ALA A 237 -84.25 31.80 -10.26
CA ALA A 237 -85.02 32.99 -10.63
C ALA A 237 -85.78 32.80 -11.95
N ASN A 238 -85.16 32.18 -12.95
CA ASN A 238 -85.79 31.83 -14.22
C ASN A 238 -86.90 30.80 -14.04
N ASP A 239 -86.68 29.76 -13.23
CA ASP A 239 -87.69 28.74 -12.92
C ASP A 239 -88.90 29.36 -12.22
N LEU A 240 -88.68 30.29 -11.28
CA LEU A 240 -89.75 31.06 -10.63
C LEU A 240 -90.51 31.93 -11.64
N GLN A 241 -89.81 32.62 -12.55
CA GLN A 241 -90.46 33.42 -13.59
C GLN A 241 -91.29 32.54 -14.53
N GLN A 242 -90.73 31.43 -15.01
CA GLN A 242 -91.44 30.47 -15.85
C GLN A 242 -92.64 29.87 -15.13
N ALA A 243 -92.52 29.51 -13.85
CA ALA A 243 -93.65 29.01 -13.06
C ALA A 243 -94.76 30.07 -12.90
N VAL A 244 -94.41 31.35 -12.73
CA VAL A 244 -95.39 32.45 -12.67
C VAL A 244 -96.04 32.67 -14.02
N GLU A 245 -95.27 32.70 -15.12
CA GLU A 245 -95.78 32.84 -16.47
C GLU A 245 -96.67 31.68 -16.87
N GLU A 246 -96.27 30.43 -16.58
CA GLU A 246 -97.10 29.25 -16.79
C GLU A 246 -98.38 29.31 -15.96
N ARG A 247 -98.30 29.71 -14.70
CA ARG A 247 -99.49 29.84 -13.85
C ARG A 247 -100.40 30.94 -14.38
N HIS A 248 -99.85 32.02 -14.93
CA HIS A 248 -100.62 33.09 -15.53
C HIS A 248 -101.25 32.66 -16.86
N LYS A 249 -100.49 32.00 -17.75
CA LYS A 249 -100.98 31.41 -18.99
C LYS A 249 -102.05 30.37 -18.72
N LYS A 250 -101.80 29.38 -17.85
CA LYS A 250 -102.80 28.39 -17.41
C LYS A 250 -104.04 29.05 -16.81
N ARG A 251 -103.91 30.15 -16.06
CA ARG A 251 -105.07 30.89 -15.54
C ARG A 251 -105.85 31.60 -16.64
N ILE A 252 -105.18 32.20 -17.62
CA ILE A 252 -105.81 32.84 -18.79
C ILE A 252 -106.48 31.78 -19.65
N GLU A 253 -105.78 30.70 -19.98
CA GLU A 253 -106.29 29.55 -20.73
C GLU A 253 -107.45 28.89 -19.99
N LEU A 254 -107.38 28.68 -18.67
CA LEU A 254 -108.51 28.16 -17.89
C LEU A 254 -109.71 29.10 -17.91
N LYS A 255 -109.47 30.42 -17.90
CA LYS A 255 -110.55 31.42 -18.00
C LYS A 255 -111.16 31.42 -19.40
N GLN A 256 -110.33 31.38 -20.45
CA GLN A 256 -110.76 31.27 -21.84
C GLN A 256 -111.51 29.95 -22.07
N MET A 257 -111.00 28.83 -21.57
CA MET A 257 -111.66 27.54 -21.61
C MET A 257 -112.96 27.55 -20.80
N LEU A 258 -113.05 28.25 -19.66
CA LEU A 258 -114.33 28.41 -18.94
C LEU A 258 -115.33 29.25 -19.74
N ASP A 259 -114.87 30.33 -20.36
CA ASP A 259 -115.68 31.22 -21.19
C ASP A 259 -116.15 30.48 -22.46
N GLU A 260 -115.25 29.76 -23.12
CA GLU A 260 -115.48 28.88 -24.27
C GLU A 260 -116.35 27.69 -23.89
N PHE A 261 -116.14 27.02 -22.75
CA PHE A 261 -116.97 25.91 -22.30
C PHE A 261 -118.36 26.40 -21.87
N SER A 262 -118.49 27.63 -21.38
CA SER A 262 -119.79 28.26 -21.13
C SER A 262 -120.51 28.64 -22.43
N ALA A 263 -119.78 29.09 -23.46
CA ALA A 263 -120.30 29.36 -24.79
C ALA A 263 -120.64 28.07 -25.55
N LEU A 264 -119.81 27.04 -25.36
CA LEU A 264 -119.95 25.69 -25.91
C LEU A 264 -121.09 24.96 -25.20
N GLN A 265 -121.31 25.12 -23.90
CA GLN A 265 -122.51 24.60 -23.23
C GLN A 265 -123.79 25.27 -23.75
N ARG A 266 -123.72 26.54 -24.17
CA ARG A 266 -124.85 27.21 -24.85
C ARG A 266 -125.03 26.67 -26.27
N SER A 267 -123.96 26.46 -27.03
CA SER A 267 -124.04 25.93 -28.40
C SER A 267 -124.33 24.42 -28.48
N ILE A 268 -123.84 23.61 -27.54
CA ILE A 268 -124.10 22.16 -27.42
C ILE A 268 -125.54 21.89 -26.99
N ARG A 269 -126.17 22.80 -26.22
CA ARG A 269 -127.62 22.76 -25.96
C ARG A 269 -128.46 23.04 -27.21
N GLU A 270 -127.91 23.66 -28.24
CA GLU A 270 -128.61 23.99 -29.49
C GLU A 270 -128.27 23.06 -30.67
N ALA A 271 -127.21 22.23 -30.61
CA ALA A 271 -126.64 21.62 -31.81
C ALA A 271 -126.32 20.11 -31.80
N ASN A 272 -126.64 19.32 -30.76
CA ASN A 272 -126.28 17.89 -30.84
C ASN A 272 -127.21 17.15 -31.83
N PRO A 273 -126.64 16.56 -32.90
CA PRO A 273 -126.39 15.12 -32.82
C PRO A 273 -125.09 14.65 -33.51
N ASP A 274 -124.48 13.66 -32.87
CA ASP A 274 -123.69 12.52 -33.39
C ASP A 274 -122.87 12.65 -34.67
N LYS A 275 -121.53 12.54 -34.54
CA LYS A 275 -120.67 11.77 -35.48
C LYS A 275 -119.43 11.18 -34.77
N PRO A 276 -119.30 9.85 -34.64
CA PRO A 276 -118.00 9.18 -34.48
C PRO A 276 -117.34 9.00 -35.86
N ASP A 277 -116.01 8.86 -35.90
CA ASP A 277 -115.17 8.31 -37.00
C ASP A 277 -113.90 9.10 -37.38
N LYS A 278 -113.36 9.95 -36.50
CA LYS A 278 -112.01 10.55 -36.71
C LYS A 278 -111.06 10.46 -35.51
N LEU A 279 -111.30 9.55 -34.56
CA LEU A 279 -110.41 9.40 -33.40
C LEU A 279 -109.19 8.52 -33.70
N ASP A 280 -109.35 7.44 -34.47
CA ASP A 280 -108.29 6.42 -34.60
C ASP A 280 -107.08 6.87 -35.43
N VAL A 281 -107.27 7.74 -36.44
CA VAL A 281 -106.17 8.30 -37.24
C VAL A 281 -105.36 9.32 -36.43
N ILE A 282 -106.02 10.15 -35.62
CA ILE A 282 -105.39 11.17 -34.78
C ILE A 282 -104.64 10.51 -33.61
N VAL A 283 -105.19 9.43 -33.04
CA VAL A 283 -104.51 8.64 -32.00
C VAL A 283 -103.28 7.92 -32.56
N MET A 284 -103.33 7.37 -33.78
CA MET A 284 -102.16 6.77 -34.44
C MET A 284 -101.08 7.79 -34.83
N GLU A 285 -101.46 8.95 -35.39
CA GLU A 285 -100.51 10.03 -35.71
C GLU A 285 -99.88 10.64 -34.45
N ALA A 286 -100.60 10.69 -33.33
CA ALA A 286 -100.06 11.14 -32.04
C ALA A 286 -99.13 10.11 -31.37
N LEU A 287 -99.34 8.81 -31.59
CA LEU A 287 -98.52 7.73 -31.00
C LEU A 287 -97.17 7.54 -31.71
N GLY A 288 -97.05 7.85 -33.01
CA GLY A 288 -95.82 7.68 -33.79
C GLY A 288 -94.60 8.49 -33.27
N PRO A 289 -94.73 9.81 -33.02
CA PRO A 289 -93.65 10.63 -32.47
C PRO A 289 -93.27 10.21 -31.04
N VAL A 290 -94.24 9.82 -30.23
CA VAL A 290 -94.02 9.41 -28.83
C VAL A 290 -93.26 8.09 -28.80
N THR A 291 -93.71 7.07 -29.52
CA THR A 291 -93.02 5.77 -29.60
C THR A 291 -91.63 5.88 -30.23
N GLY A 292 -91.45 6.71 -31.27
CA GLY A 292 -90.14 7.01 -31.84
C GLY A 292 -89.17 7.69 -30.86
N SER A 293 -89.67 8.59 -30.01
CA SER A 293 -88.87 9.24 -28.97
C SER A 293 -88.47 8.28 -27.85
N PHE A 294 -89.34 7.34 -27.47
CA PHE A 294 -89.04 6.29 -26.50
C PHE A 294 -87.97 5.34 -27.02
N ILE A 295 -88.09 4.88 -28.27
CA ILE A 295 -87.08 4.00 -28.90
C ILE A 295 -85.73 4.70 -28.98
N LYS A 296 -85.69 5.99 -29.39
CA LYS A 296 -84.43 6.77 -29.42
C LYS A 296 -83.83 6.94 -28.02
N LYS A 297 -84.63 7.24 -27.00
CA LYS A 297 -84.15 7.35 -25.60
C LYS A 297 -83.61 6.02 -25.09
N GLU A 298 -84.27 4.91 -25.41
CA GLU A 298 -83.82 3.57 -25.03
C GLU A 298 -82.48 3.20 -25.71
N LEU A 299 -82.33 3.54 -27.00
CA LEU A 299 -81.08 3.35 -27.74
C LEU A 299 -79.95 4.22 -27.20
N GLN A 300 -80.24 5.49 -26.87
CA GLN A 300 -79.27 6.40 -26.25
C GLN A 300 -78.78 5.85 -24.91
N ARG A 301 -79.69 5.39 -24.04
CA ARG A 301 -79.35 4.75 -22.75
C ARG A 301 -78.43 3.54 -22.92
N ARG A 302 -78.69 2.70 -23.94
CA ARG A 302 -77.82 1.55 -24.23
C ARG A 302 -76.43 1.96 -24.70
N LEU A 303 -76.31 3.03 -25.49
CA LEU A 303 -75.01 3.57 -25.89
C LEU A 303 -74.25 4.14 -24.68
N ASP A 304 -74.92 4.92 -23.84
CA ASP A 304 -74.33 5.47 -22.61
C ASP A 304 -73.88 4.35 -21.65
N ASP A 305 -74.62 3.25 -21.56
CA ASP A 305 -74.25 2.08 -20.76
C ASP A 305 -73.03 1.35 -21.33
N ILE A 306 -72.92 1.24 -22.66
CA ILE A 306 -71.75 0.65 -23.33
C ILE A 306 -70.50 1.53 -23.11
N GLU A 307 -70.65 2.85 -23.22
CA GLU A 307 -69.55 3.80 -22.96
C GLU A 307 -69.11 3.77 -21.50
N ARG A 308 -70.05 3.74 -20.55
CA ARG A 308 -69.72 3.56 -19.13
C ARG A 308 -68.97 2.26 -18.86
N ARG A 309 -69.38 1.15 -19.48
CA ARG A 309 -68.66 -0.14 -19.35
C ARG A 309 -67.25 -0.07 -19.94
N ARG A 310 -67.06 0.64 -21.05
CA ARG A 310 -65.71 0.86 -21.62
C ARG A 310 -64.84 1.67 -20.67
N LEU A 311 -65.33 2.80 -20.15
CA LEU A 311 -64.58 3.61 -19.19
C LEU A 311 -64.18 2.82 -17.94
N ILE A 312 -65.09 2.00 -17.41
CA ILE A 312 -64.79 1.12 -16.27
C ILE A 312 -63.74 0.06 -16.65
N SER A 313 -63.86 -0.56 -17.83
CA SER A 313 -62.90 -1.55 -18.32
C SER A 313 -61.51 -0.96 -18.52
N ASP A 314 -61.41 0.25 -19.06
CA ASP A 314 -60.15 0.95 -19.27
C ASP A 314 -59.51 1.34 -17.91
N GLY A 315 -60.33 1.80 -16.95
CA GLY A 315 -59.89 2.07 -15.58
C GLY A 315 -59.33 0.83 -14.89
N LEU A 316 -60.04 -0.30 -14.97
CA LEU A 316 -59.55 -1.59 -14.45
C LEU A 316 -58.26 -2.05 -15.16
N GLY A 317 -58.13 -1.78 -16.45
CA GLY A 317 -56.90 -2.06 -17.20
C GLY A 317 -55.69 -1.28 -16.69
N GLN A 318 -55.88 0.00 -16.36
CA GLN A 318 -54.84 0.85 -15.76
C GLN A 318 -54.45 0.34 -14.37
N GLU A 319 -55.43 0.05 -13.51
CA GLU A 319 -55.17 -0.50 -12.17
C GLU A 319 -54.40 -1.82 -12.22
N LEU A 320 -54.74 -2.73 -13.15
CA LEU A 320 -54.00 -3.99 -13.35
C LEU A 320 -52.56 -3.75 -13.82
N SER A 321 -52.33 -2.75 -14.67
CA SER A 321 -50.98 -2.38 -15.12
C SER A 321 -50.13 -1.82 -13.97
N GLU A 322 -50.72 -1.02 -13.09
CA GLU A 322 -50.04 -0.53 -11.88
C GLU A 322 -49.71 -1.65 -10.90
N ILE A 323 -50.63 -2.59 -10.69
CA ILE A 323 -50.41 -3.74 -9.82
C ILE A 323 -49.26 -4.60 -10.35
N ARG A 324 -49.21 -4.83 -11.67
CA ARG A 324 -48.08 -5.53 -12.31
C ARG A 324 -46.76 -4.78 -12.13
N GLY A 325 -46.75 -3.47 -12.40
CA GLY A 325 -45.54 -2.65 -12.20
C GLY A 325 -45.03 -2.66 -10.76
N LYS A 326 -45.94 -2.58 -9.77
CA LYS A 326 -45.61 -2.69 -8.33
C LYS A 326 -45.06 -4.08 -7.98
N LYS A 327 -45.62 -5.15 -8.57
CA LYS A 327 -45.12 -6.51 -8.38
C LYS A 327 -43.71 -6.67 -8.96
N ASP A 328 -43.48 -6.23 -10.19
CA ASP A 328 -42.17 -6.33 -10.85
C ASP A 328 -41.10 -5.53 -10.08
N ALA A 329 -41.45 -4.33 -9.59
CA ALA A 329 -40.56 -3.55 -8.73
C ALA A 329 -40.21 -4.29 -7.42
N ARG A 330 -41.19 -4.96 -6.80
CA ARG A 330 -40.96 -5.78 -5.60
C ARG A 330 -40.07 -6.97 -5.89
N ASP A 331 -40.29 -7.68 -7.00
CA ASP A 331 -39.49 -8.84 -7.40
C ASP A 331 -38.04 -8.42 -7.72
N ASN A 332 -37.85 -7.26 -8.36
CA ASN A 332 -36.53 -6.68 -8.59
C ASN A 332 -35.82 -6.30 -7.26
N MET A 333 -36.53 -5.66 -6.32
CA MET A 333 -35.96 -5.35 -5.00
C MET A 333 -35.55 -6.61 -4.24
N LEU A 334 -36.34 -7.69 -4.33
CA LEU A 334 -35.97 -8.99 -3.74
C LEU A 334 -34.73 -9.58 -4.40
N ALA A 335 -34.62 -9.50 -5.72
CA ALA A 335 -33.44 -9.96 -6.45
C ALA A 335 -32.18 -9.18 -6.02
N ASP A 336 -32.27 -7.86 -5.89
CA ASP A 336 -31.16 -7.01 -5.44
C ASP A 336 -30.71 -7.35 -4.01
N ILE A 337 -31.67 -7.55 -3.08
CA ILE A 337 -31.36 -7.98 -1.71
C ILE A 337 -30.60 -9.30 -1.72
N LEU A 338 -31.05 -10.29 -2.51
CA LEU A 338 -30.39 -11.59 -2.62
C LEU A 338 -28.97 -11.49 -3.20
N ILE A 339 -28.76 -10.60 -4.19
CA ILE A 339 -27.43 -10.33 -4.75
C ILE A 339 -26.53 -9.71 -3.68
N CYS A 340 -27.01 -8.70 -2.95
CA CYS A 340 -26.27 -8.08 -1.86
C CYS A 340 -25.89 -9.07 -0.76
N GLU A 341 -26.82 -9.95 -0.34
CA GLU A 341 -26.55 -11.01 0.63
C GLU A 341 -25.46 -11.97 0.15
N ARG A 342 -25.53 -12.40 -1.12
CA ARG A 342 -24.53 -13.28 -1.71
C ARG A 342 -23.15 -12.61 -1.71
N GLN A 343 -23.06 -11.36 -2.15
CA GLN A 343 -21.81 -10.60 -2.15
C GLN A 343 -21.26 -10.42 -0.73
N ALA A 344 -22.10 -10.16 0.26
CA ALA A 344 -21.69 -10.07 1.67
C ALA A 344 -21.11 -11.40 2.18
N ARG A 345 -21.72 -12.54 1.82
CA ARG A 345 -21.21 -13.88 2.16
C ARG A 345 -19.85 -14.15 1.49
N GLU A 346 -19.69 -13.78 0.23
CA GLU A 346 -18.43 -13.94 -0.50
C GLU A 346 -17.32 -13.06 0.10
N LYS A 347 -17.60 -11.78 0.41
CA LYS A 347 -16.67 -10.88 1.12
C LYS A 347 -16.28 -11.44 2.50
N LYS A 348 -17.22 -12.01 3.25
CA LYS A 348 -16.95 -12.64 4.55
C LYS A 348 -16.00 -13.85 4.40
N ARG A 349 -16.22 -14.70 3.40
CA ARG A 349 -15.32 -15.83 3.09
C ARG A 349 -13.91 -15.34 2.72
N ALA A 350 -13.82 -14.33 1.85
CA ALA A 350 -12.54 -13.74 1.47
C ALA A 350 -11.77 -13.16 2.68
N HIS A 351 -12.46 -12.47 3.60
CA HIS A 351 -11.85 -11.99 4.83
C HIS A 351 -11.33 -13.13 5.72
N GLN A 352 -12.09 -14.21 5.88
CA GLN A 352 -11.65 -15.38 6.63
C GLN A 352 -10.40 -16.03 6.02
N ASP A 353 -10.31 -16.10 4.70
CA ASP A 353 -9.13 -16.65 4.02
C ASP A 353 -7.90 -15.74 4.17
N ILE A 354 -8.08 -14.42 4.10
CA ILE A 354 -7.01 -13.46 4.39
C ILE A 354 -6.53 -13.61 5.83
N GLN A 355 -7.45 -13.74 6.80
CA GLN A 355 -7.12 -13.92 8.20
C GLN A 355 -6.37 -15.24 8.45
N LYS A 356 -6.79 -16.34 7.82
CA LYS A 356 -6.06 -17.62 7.87
C LYS A 356 -4.64 -17.49 7.31
N ARG A 357 -4.46 -16.85 6.15
CA ARG A 357 -3.13 -16.59 5.56
C ARG A 357 -2.27 -15.72 6.47
N HIS A 358 -2.85 -14.69 7.08
CA HIS A 358 -2.15 -13.83 8.03
C HIS A 358 -1.67 -14.63 9.24
N ASN A 359 -2.55 -15.44 9.85
CA ASN A 359 -2.20 -16.29 10.99
C ASN A 359 -1.12 -17.31 10.63
N GLN A 360 -1.18 -17.91 9.43
CA GLN A 360 -0.12 -18.80 8.93
C GLN A 360 1.23 -18.08 8.80
N LYS A 361 1.25 -16.87 8.21
CA LYS A 361 2.48 -16.06 8.11
C LYS A 361 3.06 -15.72 9.48
N LEU A 362 2.18 -15.36 10.43
CA LEU A 362 2.57 -15.04 11.79
C LEU A 362 3.13 -16.27 12.53
N GLN A 363 2.54 -17.44 12.30
CA GLN A 363 3.06 -18.71 12.84
C GLN A 363 4.44 -19.02 12.27
N VAL A 364 4.63 -18.93 10.94
CA VAL A 364 5.94 -19.12 10.31
C VAL A 364 6.98 -18.13 10.85
N ALA A 365 6.60 -16.86 11.08
CA ALA A 365 7.50 -15.87 11.67
C ALA A 365 7.90 -16.25 13.11
N LYS A 366 6.96 -16.73 13.93
CA LYS A 366 7.24 -17.25 15.28
C LYS A 366 8.19 -18.44 15.23
N ASP A 367 7.96 -19.38 14.32
CA ASP A 367 8.79 -20.56 14.16
C ASP A 367 10.22 -20.19 13.74
N LEU A 368 10.39 -19.24 12.82
CA LEU A 368 11.71 -18.72 12.42
C LEU A 368 12.44 -18.00 13.57
N ILE A 369 11.72 -17.22 14.38
CA ILE A 369 12.29 -16.58 15.58
C ILE A 369 12.75 -17.65 16.56
N ASN A 370 11.94 -18.68 16.80
CA ASN A 370 12.28 -19.79 17.70
C ASN A 370 13.51 -20.57 17.19
N GLN A 371 13.58 -20.88 15.89
CA GLN A 371 14.76 -21.49 15.28
C GLN A 371 16.01 -20.63 15.45
N ARG A 372 15.90 -19.31 15.30
CA ARG A 372 17.03 -18.39 15.52
C ARG A 372 17.48 -18.38 16.98
N LYS A 373 16.53 -18.35 17.92
CA LYS A 373 16.81 -18.42 19.37
C LYS A 373 17.48 -19.75 19.73
N GLU A 374 17.01 -20.85 19.17
CA GLU A 374 17.61 -22.17 19.36
C GLU A 374 19.05 -22.22 18.82
N GLN A 375 19.30 -21.68 17.62
CA GLN A 375 20.67 -21.57 17.08
C GLN A 375 21.57 -20.68 17.94
N GLN A 376 21.05 -19.58 18.48
CA GLN A 376 21.80 -18.72 19.40
C GLN A 376 22.12 -19.46 20.70
N PHE A 377 21.16 -20.17 21.26
CA PHE A 377 21.35 -20.99 22.45
C PHE A 377 22.48 -22.02 22.27
N TYR A 378 22.51 -22.74 21.15
CA TYR A 378 23.60 -23.69 20.88
C TYR A 378 24.96 -23.00 20.73
N ARG A 379 25.01 -21.82 20.09
CA ARG A 379 26.26 -21.04 19.99
C ARG A 379 26.75 -20.56 21.34
N GLU A 380 25.86 -20.01 22.16
CA GLU A 380 26.16 -19.55 23.51
C GLU A 380 26.60 -20.71 24.41
N LYS A 381 25.97 -21.88 24.28
CA LYS A 381 26.39 -23.11 24.95
C LYS A 381 27.80 -23.53 24.52
N ASP A 382 28.10 -23.52 23.22
CA ASP A 382 29.43 -23.86 22.71
C ASP A 382 30.51 -22.87 23.17
N GLU A 383 30.20 -21.57 23.19
CA GLU A 383 31.08 -20.52 23.70
C GLU A 383 31.31 -20.64 25.21
N ALA A 384 30.27 -20.95 25.99
CA ALA A 384 30.37 -21.18 27.43
C ALA A 384 31.25 -22.41 27.71
N LEU A 385 31.01 -23.52 27.00
CA LEU A 385 31.82 -24.74 27.09
C LEU A 385 33.29 -24.44 26.75
N ALA A 386 33.55 -23.69 25.67
CA ALA A 386 34.90 -23.30 25.27
C ALA A 386 35.64 -22.45 26.32
N LYS A 387 34.92 -21.60 27.07
CA LYS A 387 35.50 -20.78 28.16
C LYS A 387 35.77 -21.58 29.43
N THR A 388 35.01 -22.64 29.71
CA THR A 388 35.16 -23.46 30.93
C THR A 388 36.29 -24.48 30.88
N ILE A 389 36.71 -24.92 29.69
CA ILE A 389 37.75 -25.94 29.53
C ILE A 389 39.13 -25.29 29.67
N LYS A 390 39.90 -25.70 30.68
CA LYS A 390 41.27 -25.23 30.86
C LYS A 390 42.19 -26.01 29.90
N THR A 391 43.02 -25.29 29.15
CA THR A 391 44.02 -25.90 28.27
C THR A 391 45.30 -26.22 29.04
N ASP A 392 45.40 -27.44 29.56
CA ASP A 392 46.60 -27.93 30.28
C ASP A 392 47.66 -28.56 29.35
N ALA A 393 48.93 -28.49 29.77
CA ALA A 393 50.12 -28.97 29.05
C ALA A 393 50.39 -30.48 29.25
N THR A 394 49.36 -31.31 29.37
CA THR A 394 49.48 -32.77 29.49
C THR A 394 49.46 -33.46 28.12
N SER A 395 49.85 -34.75 28.06
CA SER A 395 49.90 -35.54 26.82
C SER A 395 48.54 -35.57 26.10
N PHE A 396 48.56 -35.62 24.77
CA PHE A 396 47.37 -35.43 23.92
C PHE A 396 46.17 -36.32 24.30
N MET A 397 46.40 -37.58 24.65
CA MET A 397 45.34 -38.54 25.03
C MET A 397 44.75 -38.23 26.40
N GLN A 398 45.58 -37.86 27.37
CA GLN A 398 45.13 -37.50 28.72
C GLN A 398 44.39 -36.15 28.70
N ARG A 399 44.84 -35.22 27.84
CA ARG A 399 44.15 -33.96 27.55
C ARG A 399 42.80 -34.19 26.88
N GLN A 400 42.70 -35.07 25.88
CA GLN A 400 41.41 -35.39 25.26
C GLN A 400 40.42 -36.00 26.25
N TYR A 401 40.88 -36.92 27.11
CA TYR A 401 40.03 -37.55 28.10
C TYR A 401 39.56 -36.56 29.18
N GLN A 402 40.47 -35.75 29.72
CA GLN A 402 40.12 -34.70 30.69
C GLN A 402 39.20 -33.64 30.07
N GLN A 403 39.48 -33.18 28.84
CA GLN A 403 38.60 -32.24 28.15
C GLN A 403 37.24 -32.84 27.82
N ALA A 404 37.14 -34.14 27.50
CA ALA A 404 35.86 -34.80 27.26
C ALA A 404 35.03 -34.90 28.55
N SER A 405 35.66 -35.32 29.65
CA SER A 405 34.99 -35.42 30.96
C SER A 405 34.57 -34.04 31.50
N GLU A 406 35.43 -33.02 31.37
CA GLU A 406 35.10 -31.64 31.76
C GLU A 406 34.00 -31.03 30.88
N LYS A 407 34.00 -31.32 29.57
CA LYS A 407 32.92 -30.91 28.65
C LYS A 407 31.60 -31.54 29.03
N GLU A 408 31.60 -32.83 29.36
CA GLU A 408 30.41 -33.56 29.74
C GLU A 408 29.85 -33.02 31.07
N ALA A 409 30.72 -32.84 32.08
CA ALA A 409 30.34 -32.27 33.37
C ALA A 409 29.80 -30.82 33.24
N ALA A 410 30.46 -29.98 32.44
CA ALA A 410 30.00 -28.61 32.19
C ALA A 410 28.68 -28.57 31.40
N SER A 411 28.51 -29.46 30.41
CA SER A 411 27.25 -29.59 29.66
C SER A 411 26.09 -30.05 30.54
N HIS A 412 26.33 -30.97 31.48
CA HIS A 412 25.33 -31.39 32.46
C HIS A 412 24.96 -30.26 33.41
N ALA A 413 25.94 -29.50 33.92
CA ALA A 413 25.68 -28.37 34.80
C ALA A 413 24.91 -27.24 34.12
N ILE A 414 25.23 -26.93 32.85
CA ILE A 414 24.49 -25.94 32.06
C ILE A 414 23.06 -26.44 31.81
N SER A 415 22.90 -27.70 31.40
CA SER A 415 21.59 -28.30 31.14
C SER A 415 20.69 -28.28 32.39
N ALA A 416 21.22 -28.65 33.55
CA ALA A 416 20.50 -28.61 34.83
C ALA A 416 19.98 -27.19 35.13
N LYS A 417 20.84 -26.18 35.05
CA LYS A 417 20.44 -24.77 35.26
C LYS A 417 19.39 -24.30 34.25
N THR A 418 19.47 -24.73 33.00
CA THR A 418 18.45 -24.38 32.00
C THR A 418 17.11 -25.05 32.28
N TYR A 419 17.09 -26.31 32.74
CA TYR A 419 15.85 -26.98 33.12
C TYR A 419 15.22 -26.34 34.36
N ASP A 420 16.03 -25.93 35.34
CA ASP A 420 15.55 -25.20 36.52
C ASP A 420 14.93 -23.85 36.13
N GLY A 421 15.55 -23.12 35.21
CA GLY A 421 15.00 -21.87 34.67
C GLY A 421 13.68 -22.08 33.93
N ILE A 422 13.59 -23.10 33.07
CA ILE A 422 12.34 -23.45 32.37
C ILE A 422 11.24 -23.86 33.36
N ALA A 423 11.58 -24.62 34.40
CA ALA A 423 10.62 -25.01 35.44
C ALA A 423 10.08 -23.77 36.19
N ALA A 424 10.94 -22.81 36.53
CA ALA A 424 10.52 -21.55 37.13
C ALA A 424 9.59 -20.74 36.20
N ASP A 425 9.90 -20.67 34.91
CA ASP A 425 9.08 -19.98 33.91
C ASP A 425 7.72 -20.65 33.70
N ILE A 426 7.65 -21.99 33.74
CA ILE A 426 6.38 -22.73 33.66
C ILE A 426 5.50 -22.39 34.87
N VAL A 427 6.07 -22.41 36.07
CA VAL A 427 5.34 -22.07 37.30
C VAL A 427 4.86 -20.62 37.27
N ASN A 428 5.70 -19.69 36.81
CA ASN A 428 5.32 -18.28 36.68
C ASN A 428 4.19 -18.09 35.65
N ASN A 429 4.26 -18.73 34.48
CA ASN A 429 3.20 -18.67 33.48
C ASN A 429 1.89 -19.33 33.95
N ALA A 430 1.96 -20.37 34.79
CA ALA A 430 0.77 -20.95 35.42
C ALA A 430 0.12 -19.95 36.38
N ARG A 431 0.91 -19.22 37.18
CA ARG A 431 0.42 -18.15 38.06
C ARG A 431 -0.22 -16.99 37.28
N VAL A 432 0.42 -16.54 36.20
CA VAL A 432 -0.13 -15.47 35.36
C VAL A 432 -1.45 -15.89 34.72
N ARG A 433 -1.55 -17.14 34.23
CA ARG A 433 -2.81 -17.67 33.70
C ARG A 433 -3.90 -17.77 34.75
N ALA A 434 -3.57 -18.20 35.97
CA ALA A 434 -4.52 -18.22 37.08
C ALA A 434 -5.01 -16.82 37.44
N ALA A 435 -4.11 -15.83 37.50
CA ALA A 435 -4.47 -14.44 37.76
C ALA A 435 -5.41 -13.87 36.68
N ALA A 436 -5.14 -14.13 35.40
CA ALA A 436 -6.01 -13.69 34.30
C ALA A 436 -7.43 -14.32 34.38
N VAL A 437 -7.53 -15.59 34.77
CA VAL A 437 -8.84 -16.25 34.97
C VAL A 437 -9.61 -15.63 36.14
N GLU A 438 -8.93 -15.28 37.23
CA GLU A 438 -9.56 -14.58 38.36
C GLU A 438 -9.99 -13.16 37.97
N GLU A 439 -9.20 -12.43 37.18
CA GLU A 439 -9.61 -11.13 36.62
C GLU A 439 -10.87 -11.26 35.76
N GLU A 440 -10.93 -12.25 34.86
CA GLU A 440 -12.14 -12.50 34.06
C GLU A 440 -13.35 -12.85 34.94
N ARG A 441 -13.15 -13.61 36.02
CA ARG A 441 -14.21 -13.96 36.97
C ARG A 441 -14.72 -12.71 37.69
N MET A 442 -13.82 -11.83 38.14
CA MET A 442 -14.17 -10.56 38.79
C MET A 442 -14.94 -9.64 37.84
N ILE A 443 -14.54 -9.56 36.56
CA ILE A 443 -15.25 -8.78 35.54
C ILE A 443 -16.66 -9.35 35.30
N LYS A 444 -16.80 -10.67 35.18
CA LYS A 444 -18.12 -11.31 35.01
C LYS A 444 -19.03 -11.07 36.21
N GLN A 445 -18.50 -11.15 37.42
CA GLN A 445 -19.25 -10.81 38.63
C GLN A 445 -19.68 -9.34 38.63
N ALA A 446 -18.77 -8.41 38.32
CA ALA A 446 -19.11 -6.99 38.24
C ALA A 446 -20.16 -6.66 37.18
N LEU A 447 -20.13 -7.34 36.02
CA LEU A 447 -21.17 -7.21 34.99
C LEU A 447 -22.51 -7.75 35.48
N HIS A 448 -22.51 -8.92 36.13
CA HIS A 448 -23.73 -9.49 36.69
C HIS A 448 -24.34 -8.59 37.78
N ASP A 449 -23.51 -8.03 38.67
CA ASP A 449 -23.94 -7.08 39.69
C ASP A 449 -24.53 -5.81 39.06
N MET A 450 -23.92 -5.31 37.98
CA MET A 450 -24.44 -4.16 37.23
C MET A 450 -25.77 -4.46 36.54
N GLU A 451 -25.93 -5.66 35.97
CA GLU A 451 -27.21 -6.12 35.39
C GLU A 451 -28.30 -6.18 36.45
N LEU A 452 -28.02 -6.79 37.60
CA LEU A 452 -28.97 -6.84 38.73
C LEU A 452 -29.35 -5.44 39.23
N ASP A 453 -28.40 -4.51 39.31
CA ASP A 453 -28.68 -3.13 39.70
C ASP A 453 -29.49 -2.37 38.63
N MET A 454 -29.27 -2.63 37.34
CA MET A 454 -30.10 -2.08 36.27
C MET A 454 -31.52 -2.64 36.30
N GLU A 455 -31.67 -3.96 36.49
CA GLU A 455 -32.98 -4.60 36.64
C GLU A 455 -33.76 -4.02 37.82
N ARG A 456 -33.10 -3.83 38.97
CA ARG A 456 -33.70 -3.16 40.13
C ARG A 456 -34.19 -1.74 39.79
N ARG A 457 -33.38 -0.93 39.10
CA ARG A 457 -33.78 0.42 38.68
C ARG A 457 -34.93 0.41 37.67
N ILE A 458 -34.94 -0.57 36.77
CA ILE A 458 -36.05 -0.75 35.82
C ILE A 458 -37.32 -1.10 36.58
N ASP A 459 -37.26 -2.01 37.55
CA ASP A 459 -38.41 -2.37 38.38
C ASP A 459 -38.89 -1.18 39.22
N GLU A 460 -37.99 -0.38 39.80
CA GLU A 460 -38.30 0.85 40.53
C GLU A 460 -39.01 1.88 39.63
N GLU A 461 -38.48 2.17 38.44
CA GLU A 461 -39.09 3.10 37.50
C GLU A 461 -40.40 2.55 36.92
N ARG A 462 -40.50 1.23 36.70
CA ARG A 462 -41.72 0.57 36.27
C ARG A 462 -42.82 0.70 37.32
N MET A 463 -42.51 0.48 38.60
CA MET A 463 -43.42 0.73 39.72
C MET A 463 -43.81 2.21 39.81
N ARG A 464 -42.86 3.13 39.63
CA ARG A 464 -43.12 4.58 39.63
C ARG A 464 -44.09 5.00 38.53
N VAL A 465 -43.89 4.49 37.31
CA VAL A 465 -44.77 4.75 36.17
C VAL A 465 -46.17 4.18 36.43
N LEU A 466 -46.27 2.96 36.94
CA LEU A 466 -47.56 2.35 37.31
C LEU A 466 -48.29 3.17 38.37
N HIS A 467 -47.59 3.68 39.39
CA HIS A 467 -48.18 4.57 40.40
C HIS A 467 -48.67 5.91 39.85
N ALA A 468 -48.11 6.38 38.73
CA ALA A 468 -48.52 7.62 38.08
C ALA A 468 -49.76 7.45 37.18
N GLN A 469 -50.16 6.21 36.84
CA GLN A 469 -51.34 5.93 36.02
C GLN A 469 -52.62 5.98 36.86
N THR A 470 -53.75 6.29 36.21
CA THR A 470 -55.07 6.24 36.84
C THR A 470 -55.53 4.80 37.04
N ARG A 471 -56.41 4.59 38.02
CA ARG A 471 -56.86 3.24 38.40
C ARG A 471 -57.58 2.50 37.27
N ASP A 472 -58.35 3.22 36.47
CA ASP A 472 -59.04 2.66 35.30
C ASP A 472 -58.06 2.02 34.31
N ILE A 473 -56.91 2.66 34.07
CA ILE A 473 -55.86 2.14 33.18
C ILE A 473 -55.17 0.92 33.82
N ILE A 474 -54.92 0.94 35.12
CA ILE A 474 -54.28 -0.17 35.84
C ILE A 474 -55.17 -1.42 35.82
N ASP A 475 -56.49 -1.25 35.95
CA ASP A 475 -57.46 -2.35 35.93
C ASP A 475 -57.65 -2.93 34.50
N GLU A 476 -57.43 -2.14 33.45
CA GLU A 476 -57.41 -2.60 32.05
C GLU A 476 -56.14 -3.38 31.68
N VAL A 477 -55.04 -3.19 32.42
CA VAL A 477 -53.79 -3.93 32.15
C VAL A 477 -53.96 -5.40 32.52
N ARG A 478 -53.71 -6.29 31.55
CA ARG A 478 -53.80 -7.74 31.76
C ARG A 478 -52.88 -8.17 32.93
N PRO A 479 -53.40 -8.81 33.99
CA PRO A 479 -52.62 -9.17 35.18
C PRO A 479 -51.42 -10.08 34.90
N CYS A 480 -51.43 -10.84 33.80
CA CYS A 480 -50.33 -11.71 33.39
C CYS A 480 -49.11 -10.97 32.82
N LYS A 481 -49.25 -9.68 32.47
CA LYS A 481 -48.12 -8.85 32.01
C LYS A 481 -47.41 -8.13 33.16
N LEU A 482 -48.00 -8.18 34.37
CA LEU A 482 -47.46 -7.56 35.58
C LEU A 482 -46.71 -8.58 36.44
N ASN A 483 -45.60 -8.14 37.04
CA ASN A 483 -44.82 -8.95 37.96
C ASN A 483 -45.62 -9.25 39.24
N HIS A 484 -45.21 -10.26 40.01
CA HIS A 484 -45.90 -10.64 41.24
C HIS A 484 -45.99 -9.49 42.26
N VAL A 485 -44.89 -8.74 42.44
CA VAL A 485 -44.81 -7.59 43.35
C VAL A 485 -45.74 -6.46 42.91
N GLU A 486 -45.77 -6.15 41.61
CA GLU A 486 -46.68 -5.16 41.02
C GLU A 486 -48.14 -5.49 41.31
N ARG A 487 -48.55 -6.74 41.06
CA ARG A 487 -49.93 -7.19 41.29
C ARG A 487 -50.35 -7.08 42.75
N LEU A 488 -49.48 -7.47 43.67
CA LEU A 488 -49.74 -7.34 45.10
C LEU A 488 -49.90 -5.87 45.51
N THR A 489 -49.04 -4.98 44.98
CA THR A 489 -49.05 -3.56 45.32
C THR A 489 -50.35 -2.87 44.89
N PHE A 490 -50.91 -3.25 43.74
CA PHE A 490 -52.16 -2.68 43.21
C PHE A 490 -53.42 -3.52 43.50
N ASN A 491 -53.30 -4.59 44.29
CA ASN A 491 -54.39 -5.53 44.63
C ASN A 491 -55.11 -6.13 43.41
N LEU A 492 -54.35 -6.50 42.39
CA LEU A 492 -54.89 -7.09 41.15
C LEU A 492 -55.03 -8.62 41.28
N PRO A 493 -56.02 -9.24 40.60
CA PRO A 493 -56.22 -10.68 40.66
C PRO A 493 -54.99 -11.45 40.12
N ALA A 494 -54.76 -12.65 40.67
CA ALA A 494 -53.70 -13.52 40.18
C ALA A 494 -53.92 -13.90 38.71
N CYS A 495 -52.84 -14.04 37.94
CA CYS A 495 -52.95 -14.52 36.56
C CYS A 495 -53.51 -15.96 36.60
N GLY A 496 -54.73 -16.13 36.08
CA GLY A 496 -55.35 -17.44 35.96
C GLY A 496 -54.58 -18.30 34.97
N ILE A 497 -54.32 -19.56 35.33
CA ILE A 497 -53.53 -20.56 34.56
C ILE A 497 -54.11 -20.84 33.15
N ASN A 498 -55.31 -20.35 32.83
CA ASN A 498 -56.05 -20.70 31.61
C ASN A 498 -56.18 -19.58 30.57
N SER A 499 -55.47 -18.45 30.68
CA SER A 499 -55.41 -17.49 29.56
C SER A 499 -54.26 -17.86 28.63
N GLU A 500 -54.48 -18.87 27.80
CA GLU A 500 -53.61 -19.21 26.68
C GLU A 500 -53.33 -17.95 25.83
N ASP A 501 -52.04 -17.80 25.50
CA ASP A 501 -51.51 -16.83 24.55
C ASP A 501 -52.17 -17.00 23.18
N THR A 502 -53.31 -16.35 23.00
CA THR A 502 -53.81 -15.97 21.69
C THR A 502 -53.32 -14.54 21.41
N HIS A 503 -52.63 -14.39 20.29
CA HIS A 503 -51.99 -13.20 19.73
C HIS A 503 -50.49 -13.05 19.99
N THR A 504 -49.74 -13.90 19.29
CA THR A 504 -48.45 -13.54 18.68
C THR A 504 -48.62 -12.38 17.69
N HIS A 505 -47.76 -11.37 17.81
CA HIS A 505 -47.39 -10.43 16.75
C HIS A 505 -45.93 -10.65 16.37
#